data_AF-X5E487-F1
#
_entry.id   AF-X5E487-F1
#
_cell.length_a   1.000
_cell.length_b   1.000
_cell.length_c   1.000
_cell.angle_alpha   90.00
_cell.angle_beta   90.00
_cell.angle_gamma   90.00
#
_symmetry.space_group_name_H-M   'P 1'
#
loop_
_entity.id
_entity.type
_entity.pdbx_description
1 polymer ?
#
loop_
_entity_poly.entity_id
_entity_poly.type
_entity_poly.pdbx_seq_one_letter_code
_entity_poly.pdbx_strand_id
1 'polypeptide(L)'
;MKTIWKLLMFLLAANFVLVSCEEDSLDPLTGKYSPPEVYDLTVLGTQDRVKDGPLYTFSVNLTDEGSNTLSMKLFSTEYILPASDFTPSNQAANKTYLLGTEGTTFNGQQITDGTISIAAQDSNYTVSGILYLADETVLKLTGAFTYAYQPDPYTPTFTYTDETASPAMGGAQGATPIEGSTMHKITVFADDVFYAYLELVADANATSLSGTYSVKDGIDAIGQLSNGYYVDLTWYGMEGVMVGGSYYMNGENTMYLREGEGGITILDNGGTLTITGDNLGILNLEALISSGGATWSVLETPGSVNITDATQL
;
A
#
# COMPACT_ATOMS: atom_id res chain seq x y z
N MET A 1 17.93 -78.92 -61.23
CA MET A 1 17.42 -77.75 -60.47
C MET A 1 16.72 -78.19 -59.17
N LYS A 2 17.40 -78.97 -58.31
CA LYS A 2 16.83 -79.51 -57.05
C LYS A 2 17.63 -79.12 -55.79
N THR A 3 18.56 -78.16 -55.91
CA THR A 3 19.48 -77.76 -54.84
C THR A 3 19.34 -76.29 -54.41
N ILE A 4 18.51 -75.48 -55.06
CA ILE A 4 18.23 -74.09 -54.66
C ILE A 4 17.05 -74.00 -53.68
N TRP A 5 16.16 -75.00 -53.67
CA TRP A 5 14.94 -74.94 -52.84
C TRP A 5 15.18 -75.25 -51.36
N LYS A 6 16.22 -76.04 -51.04
CA LYS A 6 16.61 -76.32 -49.65
C LYS A 6 17.37 -75.16 -48.98
N LEU A 7 17.99 -74.27 -49.78
CA LEU A 7 18.67 -73.07 -49.27
C LEU A 7 17.67 -71.96 -48.91
N LEU A 8 16.53 -71.89 -49.61
CA LEU A 8 15.46 -70.93 -49.30
C LEU A 8 14.63 -71.35 -48.07
N MET A 9 14.50 -72.66 -47.80
CA MET A 9 13.78 -73.16 -46.62
C MET A 9 14.57 -73.00 -45.31
N PHE A 10 15.90 -72.89 -45.36
CA PHE A 10 16.73 -72.63 -44.16
C PHE A 10 16.83 -71.13 -43.82
N LEU A 11 16.44 -70.23 -44.73
CA LEU A 11 16.38 -68.78 -44.51
C LEU A 11 15.01 -68.29 -44.00
N LEU A 12 14.00 -69.17 -43.94
CA LEU A 12 12.69 -68.86 -43.33
C LEU A 12 12.64 -69.20 -41.82
N ALA A 13 13.66 -69.85 -41.27
CA ALA A 13 13.72 -70.25 -39.85
C ALA A 13 14.50 -69.25 -38.96
N ALA A 14 14.67 -68.00 -39.39
CA ALA A 14 15.47 -66.99 -38.70
C ALA A 14 14.71 -65.72 -38.28
N ASN A 15 13.36 -65.70 -38.32
CA ASN A 15 12.58 -64.50 -37.96
C ASN A 15 11.36 -64.73 -37.06
N PHE A 16 11.32 -65.80 -36.27
CA PHE A 16 10.31 -65.98 -35.22
C PHE A 16 10.92 -66.22 -33.85
N VAL A 17 11.88 -65.36 -33.48
CA VAL A 17 12.19 -65.08 -32.07
C VAL A 17 12.18 -63.57 -31.90
N LEU A 18 10.98 -62.99 -31.92
CA LEU A 18 10.63 -61.95 -30.97
C LEU A 18 9.18 -62.24 -30.59
N VAL A 19 9.03 -62.85 -29.41
CA VAL A 19 7.83 -62.68 -28.61
C VAL A 19 7.68 -61.17 -28.47
N SER A 20 6.82 -60.54 -29.27
CA SER A 20 6.25 -59.27 -28.86
C SER A 20 5.35 -59.61 -27.68
N CYS A 21 5.92 -59.59 -26.48
CA CYS A 21 5.14 -59.11 -25.35
C CYS A 21 4.78 -57.67 -25.71
N GLU A 22 3.68 -57.47 -26.44
CA GLU A 22 2.86 -56.29 -26.25
C GLU A 22 2.19 -56.46 -24.88
N GLU A 23 2.98 -56.39 -23.81
CA GLU A 23 2.44 -55.78 -22.61
C GLU A 23 2.71 -54.30 -22.80
N ASP A 24 1.67 -53.61 -23.29
CA ASP A 24 1.59 -52.17 -23.17
C ASP A 24 1.90 -51.86 -21.71
N SER A 25 3.08 -51.33 -21.41
CA SER A 25 3.54 -51.05 -20.03
C SER A 25 2.65 -50.04 -19.28
N LEU A 26 1.59 -49.57 -19.92
CA LEU A 26 0.54 -48.69 -19.41
C LEU A 26 -0.78 -49.40 -19.11
N ASP A 27 -0.99 -50.65 -19.58
CA ASP A 27 -2.22 -51.41 -19.38
C ASP A 27 -2.59 -51.65 -17.90
N PRO A 28 -1.65 -51.89 -16.95
CA PRO A 28 -2.01 -52.00 -15.53
C PRO A 28 -2.31 -50.66 -14.83
N LEU A 29 -2.24 -49.53 -15.55
CA LEU A 29 -2.55 -48.19 -15.03
C LEU A 29 -3.88 -47.64 -15.57
N THR A 30 -4.46 -48.27 -16.59
CA THR A 30 -5.76 -47.92 -17.15
C THR A 30 -6.84 -48.02 -16.06
N GLY A 31 -7.41 -46.89 -15.65
CA GLY A 31 -8.43 -46.81 -14.59
C GLY A 31 -7.90 -46.72 -13.15
N LYS A 32 -6.57 -46.67 -12.93
CA LYS A 32 -5.99 -46.49 -11.59
C LYS A 32 -5.93 -45.02 -11.15
N TYR A 33 -5.88 -44.10 -12.11
CA TYR A 33 -5.88 -42.67 -11.87
C TYR A 33 -7.04 -42.06 -12.67
N SER A 34 -8.03 -41.50 -11.98
CA SER A 34 -9.07 -40.72 -12.63
C SER A 34 -8.42 -39.50 -13.28
N PRO A 35 -8.79 -39.18 -14.54
CA PRO A 35 -8.32 -37.95 -15.16
C PRO A 35 -8.79 -36.74 -14.34
N PRO A 36 -8.01 -35.65 -14.26
CA PRO A 36 -8.44 -34.45 -13.57
C PRO A 36 -9.72 -33.88 -14.15
N GLU A 37 -10.59 -33.35 -13.29
CA GLU A 37 -11.75 -32.57 -13.72
C GLU A 37 -11.28 -31.18 -14.16
N VAL A 38 -11.66 -30.77 -15.37
CA VAL A 38 -11.14 -29.56 -16.01
C VAL A 38 -12.18 -28.45 -15.94
N TYR A 39 -11.77 -27.28 -15.44
CA TYR A 39 -12.62 -26.10 -15.32
C TYR A 39 -11.95 -24.87 -15.91
N ASP A 40 -12.75 -24.03 -16.57
CA ASP A 40 -12.32 -22.75 -17.14
C ASP A 40 -13.04 -21.58 -16.46
N LEU A 41 -12.35 -20.96 -15.50
CA LEU A 41 -12.86 -19.97 -14.57
C LEU A 41 -12.61 -18.55 -15.09
N THR A 42 -13.55 -18.03 -15.88
CA THR A 42 -13.35 -16.77 -16.63
C THR A 42 -14.09 -15.56 -16.05
N VAL A 43 -15.03 -15.78 -15.12
CA VAL A 43 -15.86 -14.71 -14.55
C VAL A 43 -15.40 -14.34 -13.16
N LEU A 44 -14.89 -13.12 -13.00
CA LEU A 44 -14.54 -12.55 -11.69
C LEU A 44 -15.80 -12.18 -10.91
N GLY A 45 -16.04 -12.87 -9.80
CA GLY A 45 -17.15 -12.58 -8.89
C GLY A 45 -16.82 -11.44 -7.92
N THR A 46 -15.80 -11.62 -7.09
CA THR A 46 -15.35 -10.61 -6.13
C THR A 46 -13.84 -10.56 -6.07
N GLN A 47 -13.31 -9.37 -5.79
CA GLN A 47 -11.93 -9.16 -5.42
C GLN A 47 -11.85 -8.24 -4.20
N ASP A 48 -10.95 -8.56 -3.27
CA ASP A 48 -10.67 -7.73 -2.11
C ASP A 48 -9.19 -7.87 -1.73
N ARG A 49 -8.66 -6.85 -1.05
CA ARG A 49 -7.30 -6.86 -0.52
C ARG A 49 -7.23 -6.20 0.85
N VAL A 50 -6.68 -6.94 1.80
CA VAL A 50 -6.47 -6.48 3.19
C VAL A 50 -4.99 -6.55 3.53
N LYS A 51 -4.44 -5.48 4.11
CA LYS A 51 -3.07 -5.46 4.64
C LYS A 51 -3.07 -5.91 6.11
N ASP A 52 -2.20 -6.85 6.44
CA ASP A 52 -1.94 -7.30 7.82
C ASP A 52 -0.43 -7.47 8.02
N GLY A 53 0.16 -6.57 8.83
CA GLY A 53 1.60 -6.47 8.98
C GLY A 53 2.32 -6.32 7.61
N PRO A 54 3.30 -7.18 7.29
CA PRO A 54 4.06 -7.11 6.03
C PRO A 54 3.35 -7.79 4.84
N LEU A 55 2.19 -8.41 5.05
CA LEU A 55 1.49 -9.20 4.03
C LEU A 55 0.20 -8.52 3.59
N TYR A 56 -0.09 -8.66 2.30
CA TYR A 56 -1.39 -8.43 1.71
C TYR A 56 -2.09 -9.76 1.50
N THR A 57 -3.34 -9.83 1.95
CA THR A 57 -4.26 -10.94 1.66
C THR A 57 -5.11 -10.53 0.47
N PHE A 58 -5.04 -11.29 -0.62
CA PHE A 58 -5.87 -11.14 -1.80
C PHE A 58 -6.98 -12.19 -1.78
N SER A 59 -8.22 -11.73 -1.67
CA SER A 59 -9.40 -12.59 -1.74
C SER A 59 -10.00 -12.47 -3.14
N VAL A 60 -9.98 -13.55 -3.92
CA VAL A 60 -10.41 -13.54 -5.33
C VAL A 60 -11.34 -14.70 -5.58
N ASN A 61 -12.55 -14.41 -6.06
CA ASN A 61 -13.54 -15.42 -6.43
C ASN A 61 -13.71 -15.45 -7.94
N LEU A 62 -13.48 -16.63 -8.54
CA LEU A 62 -13.65 -16.87 -9.97
C LEU A 62 -14.74 -17.93 -10.18
N THR A 63 -15.50 -17.76 -11.26
CA THR A 63 -16.59 -18.66 -11.62
C THR A 63 -16.51 -19.06 -13.09
N ASP A 64 -16.99 -20.27 -13.41
CA ASP A 64 -17.22 -20.71 -14.80
C ASP A 64 -18.69 -20.53 -15.22
N GLU A 65 -19.00 -20.84 -16.47
CA GLU A 65 -20.37 -20.80 -17.00
C GLU A 65 -21.33 -21.78 -16.29
N GLY A 66 -20.79 -22.85 -15.71
CA GLY A 66 -21.52 -23.85 -14.92
C GLY A 66 -21.79 -23.43 -13.48
N SER A 67 -21.41 -22.20 -13.10
CA SER A 67 -21.48 -21.70 -11.72
C SER A 67 -20.56 -22.44 -10.73
N ASN A 68 -19.56 -23.18 -11.23
CA ASN A 68 -18.49 -23.69 -10.38
C ASN A 68 -17.62 -22.52 -9.93
N THR A 69 -17.27 -22.49 -8.65
CA THR A 69 -16.64 -21.34 -8.00
C THR A 69 -15.32 -21.74 -7.37
N LEU A 70 -14.23 -21.07 -7.74
CA LEU A 70 -12.98 -21.08 -6.99
C LEU A 70 -12.90 -19.82 -6.15
N SER A 71 -12.87 -19.98 -4.82
CA SER A 71 -12.61 -18.89 -3.88
C SER A 71 -11.19 -18.99 -3.39
N MET A 72 -10.35 -18.00 -3.70
CA MET A 72 -8.92 -18.00 -3.39
C MET A 72 -8.60 -16.99 -2.29
N LYS A 73 -7.73 -17.40 -1.37
CA LYS A 73 -7.14 -16.52 -0.36
C LYS A 73 -5.63 -16.59 -0.45
N LEU A 74 -5.05 -15.65 -1.20
CA LEU A 74 -3.64 -15.62 -1.56
C LEU A 74 -2.89 -14.60 -0.72
N PHE A 75 -1.63 -14.86 -0.38
CA PHE A 75 -0.80 -13.95 0.41
C PHE A 75 0.44 -13.52 -0.36
N SER A 76 0.76 -12.22 -0.32
CA SER A 76 2.00 -11.68 -0.89
C SER A 76 2.49 -10.48 -0.08
N THR A 77 3.79 -10.19 -0.13
CA THR A 77 4.35 -8.92 0.33
C THR A 77 4.14 -7.79 -0.68
N GLU A 78 3.75 -8.12 -1.91
CA GLU A 78 3.51 -7.16 -2.99
C GLU A 78 2.13 -6.52 -2.86
N TYR A 79 2.07 -5.24 -3.20
CA TYR A 79 0.85 -4.42 -3.07
C TYR A 79 -0.24 -4.82 -4.08
N ILE A 80 0.16 -5.20 -5.29
CA ILE A 80 -0.72 -5.73 -6.35
C ILE A 80 -0.57 -7.25 -6.35
N LEU A 81 -1.64 -7.96 -6.72
CA LEU A 81 -1.62 -9.42 -6.85
C LEU A 81 -0.46 -9.79 -7.81
N PRO A 82 0.59 -10.46 -7.33
CA PRO A 82 1.75 -10.70 -8.18
C PRO A 82 1.53 -11.85 -9.14
N ALA A 83 2.18 -11.78 -10.30
CA ALA A 83 2.38 -12.95 -11.14
C ALA A 83 3.34 -13.93 -10.44
N SER A 84 2.81 -15.03 -9.90
CA SER A 84 3.60 -16.03 -9.20
C SER A 84 2.85 -17.35 -9.01
N ASP A 85 3.61 -18.36 -8.59
CA ASP A 85 3.06 -19.63 -8.12
C ASP A 85 2.81 -19.54 -6.61
N PHE A 86 1.56 -19.75 -6.21
CA PHE A 86 1.12 -19.80 -4.83
C PHE A 86 1.01 -21.26 -4.39
N THR A 87 1.69 -21.56 -3.29
CA THR A 87 1.74 -22.90 -2.70
C THR A 87 0.81 -23.03 -1.50
N PRO A 88 0.34 -24.24 -1.14
CA PRO A 88 -0.60 -24.41 -0.04
C PRO A 88 0.09 -24.16 1.30
N SER A 89 -0.61 -23.50 2.23
CA SER A 89 -0.11 -23.30 3.60
C SER A 89 -1.25 -23.21 4.62
N ASN A 90 -0.99 -23.73 5.82
CA ASN A 90 -1.87 -23.52 6.99
C ASN A 90 -1.62 -22.17 7.70
N GLN A 91 -0.65 -21.39 7.22
CA GLN A 91 -0.28 -20.08 7.76
C GLN A 91 -0.10 -19.06 6.64
N ALA A 92 -0.42 -17.80 6.92
CA ALA A 92 -0.16 -16.70 6.00
C ALA A 92 1.35 -16.49 5.82
N ALA A 93 1.84 -16.72 4.60
CA ALA A 93 3.23 -16.48 4.23
C ALA A 93 3.32 -15.99 2.78
N ASN A 94 4.41 -15.30 2.44
CA ASN A 94 4.58 -14.76 1.09
C ASN A 94 4.47 -15.86 0.02
N LYS A 95 3.65 -15.64 -1.01
CA LYS A 95 3.39 -16.56 -2.12
C LYS A 95 2.79 -17.91 -1.69
N THR A 96 1.85 -17.83 -0.75
CA THR A 96 1.05 -18.99 -0.33
C THR A 96 -0.44 -18.72 -0.49
N TYR A 97 -1.24 -19.78 -0.55
CA TYR A 97 -2.68 -19.69 -0.37
C TYR A 97 -3.11 -20.44 0.90
N LEU A 98 -4.14 -19.94 1.57
CA LEU A 98 -4.58 -20.49 2.85
C LEU A 98 -5.31 -21.82 2.67
N LEU A 99 -4.96 -22.82 3.46
CA LEU A 99 -5.71 -24.06 3.63
C LEU A 99 -6.69 -23.99 4.81
N GLY A 100 -7.70 -24.86 4.80
CA GLY A 100 -8.67 -25.00 5.89
C GLY A 100 -9.96 -24.20 5.71
N THR A 101 -10.76 -24.09 6.76
CA THR A 101 -12.16 -23.62 6.71
C THR A 101 -12.33 -22.19 6.22
N GLU A 102 -11.36 -21.33 6.51
CA GLU A 102 -11.36 -19.91 6.12
C GLU A 102 -10.46 -19.63 4.90
N GLY A 103 -10.03 -20.70 4.22
CA GLY A 103 -9.03 -20.67 3.17
C GLY A 103 -9.61 -20.80 1.76
N THR A 104 -8.75 -21.22 0.84
CA THR A 104 -9.10 -21.46 -0.56
C THR A 104 -10.03 -22.66 -0.68
N THR A 105 -11.12 -22.51 -1.42
CA THR A 105 -12.13 -23.55 -1.64
C THR A 105 -12.57 -23.63 -3.11
N PHE A 106 -13.05 -24.79 -3.52
CA PHE A 106 -13.72 -25.00 -4.78
C PHE A 106 -15.14 -25.51 -4.53
N ASN A 107 -16.16 -24.80 -5.01
CA ASN A 107 -17.58 -25.07 -4.71
C ASN A 107 -17.87 -25.19 -3.20
N GLY A 108 -17.13 -24.45 -2.37
CA GLY A 108 -17.20 -24.52 -0.90
C GLY A 108 -16.48 -25.72 -0.28
N GLN A 109 -15.91 -26.63 -1.07
CA GLN A 109 -15.07 -27.73 -0.60
C GLN A 109 -13.63 -27.27 -0.43
N GLN A 110 -12.99 -27.72 0.66
CA GLN A 110 -11.62 -27.34 0.98
C GLN A 110 -10.62 -27.94 -0.02
N ILE A 111 -9.71 -27.10 -0.49
CA ILE A 111 -8.48 -27.56 -1.12
C ILE A 111 -7.56 -28.12 -0.02
N THR A 112 -6.89 -29.23 -0.30
CA THR A 112 -5.93 -29.87 0.61
C THR A 112 -4.48 -29.72 0.16
N ASP A 113 -4.25 -29.63 -1.15
CA ASP A 113 -2.92 -29.50 -1.75
C ASP A 113 -3.01 -28.95 -3.19
N GLY A 114 -1.86 -28.67 -3.80
CA GLY A 114 -1.72 -28.23 -5.19
C GLY A 114 -1.13 -26.83 -5.34
N THR A 115 -1.00 -26.36 -6.57
CA THR A 115 -0.42 -25.04 -6.88
C THR A 115 -1.41 -24.19 -7.66
N ILE A 116 -1.51 -22.91 -7.29
CA ILE A 116 -2.23 -21.89 -8.05
C ILE A 116 -1.19 -20.95 -8.68
N SER A 117 -1.11 -20.96 -10.00
CA SER A 117 -0.24 -20.08 -10.78
C SER A 117 -1.04 -18.89 -11.28
N ILE A 118 -0.60 -17.70 -10.92
CA ILE A 118 -1.11 -16.43 -11.44
C ILE A 118 -0.10 -15.87 -12.42
N ALA A 119 -0.54 -15.51 -13.61
CA ALA A 119 0.23 -14.66 -14.52
C ALA A 119 -0.51 -13.35 -14.77
N ALA A 120 0.23 -12.29 -15.03
CA ALA A 120 -0.32 -10.95 -15.25
C ALA A 120 0.35 -10.29 -16.45
N GLN A 121 -0.47 -9.68 -17.29
CA GLN A 121 -0.06 -8.77 -18.35
C GLN A 121 -0.97 -7.54 -18.30
N ASP A 122 -0.40 -6.40 -17.90
CA ASP A 122 -1.14 -5.17 -17.60
C ASP A 122 -2.23 -5.42 -16.52
N SER A 123 -3.51 -5.24 -16.86
CA SER A 123 -4.66 -5.54 -15.98
C SER A 123 -5.31 -6.89 -16.26
N ASN A 124 -4.78 -7.67 -17.21
CA ASN A 124 -5.28 -8.99 -17.56
C ASN A 124 -4.50 -10.05 -16.82
N TYR A 125 -5.22 -10.86 -16.06
CA TYR A 125 -4.67 -11.94 -15.26
C TYR A 125 -5.11 -13.27 -15.84
N THR A 126 -4.24 -14.26 -15.74
CA THR A 126 -4.61 -15.65 -15.93
C THR A 126 -4.34 -16.43 -14.67
N VAL A 127 -5.26 -17.33 -14.36
CA VAL A 127 -5.09 -18.34 -13.31
C VAL A 127 -4.92 -19.69 -13.98
N SER A 128 -4.04 -20.51 -13.43
CA SER A 128 -3.98 -21.93 -13.75
C SER A 128 -3.57 -22.70 -12.52
N GLY A 129 -3.88 -24.00 -12.47
CA GLY A 129 -3.47 -24.80 -11.33
C GLY A 129 -3.90 -26.24 -11.42
N ILE A 130 -3.27 -27.06 -10.58
CA ILE A 130 -3.73 -28.41 -10.27
C ILE A 130 -3.97 -28.43 -8.76
N LEU A 131 -5.20 -28.68 -8.34
CA LEU A 131 -5.63 -28.68 -6.95
C LEU A 131 -6.19 -30.03 -6.55
N TYR A 132 -6.02 -30.38 -5.27
CA TYR A 132 -6.55 -31.59 -4.68
C TYR A 132 -7.64 -31.23 -3.69
N LEU A 133 -8.77 -31.92 -3.78
CA LEU A 133 -9.84 -31.83 -2.81
C LEU A 133 -9.70 -32.89 -1.71
N ALA A 134 -10.42 -32.70 -0.61
CA ALA A 134 -10.42 -33.64 0.51
C ALA A 134 -10.93 -35.06 0.17
N ASP A 135 -11.66 -35.22 -0.94
CA ASP A 135 -12.16 -36.50 -1.45
C ASP A 135 -11.24 -37.14 -2.50
N GLU A 136 -9.99 -36.66 -2.60
CA GLU A 136 -8.98 -37.09 -3.57
C GLU A 136 -9.27 -36.70 -5.03
N THR A 137 -10.32 -35.90 -5.28
CA THR A 137 -10.56 -35.34 -6.62
C THR A 137 -9.44 -34.40 -7.01
N VAL A 138 -8.93 -34.58 -8.22
CA VAL A 138 -7.91 -33.73 -8.82
C VAL A 138 -8.59 -32.76 -9.78
N LEU A 139 -8.42 -31.47 -9.53
CA LEU A 139 -8.93 -30.39 -10.37
C LEU A 139 -7.80 -29.85 -11.23
N LYS A 140 -8.07 -29.61 -12.52
CA LYS A 140 -7.23 -28.81 -13.41
C LYS A 140 -7.97 -27.53 -13.75
N LEU A 141 -7.42 -26.40 -13.33
CA LEU A 141 -8.04 -25.10 -13.47
C LEU A 141 -7.29 -24.26 -14.50
N THR A 142 -8.04 -23.57 -15.34
CA THR A 142 -7.56 -22.44 -16.16
C THR A 142 -8.53 -21.29 -16.01
N GLY A 143 -8.11 -20.08 -16.36
CA GLY A 143 -8.99 -18.93 -16.36
C GLY A 143 -8.27 -17.66 -16.79
N ALA A 144 -9.01 -16.74 -17.38
CA ALA A 144 -8.55 -15.40 -17.71
C ALA A 144 -9.57 -14.39 -17.17
N PHE A 145 -9.10 -13.39 -16.43
CA PHE A 145 -9.95 -12.38 -15.81
C PHE A 145 -9.23 -11.02 -15.78
N THR A 146 -10.01 -9.93 -15.74
CA THR A 146 -9.46 -8.59 -15.54
C THR A 146 -9.48 -8.27 -14.06
N TYR A 147 -8.31 -8.05 -13.47
CA TYR A 147 -8.20 -7.64 -12.06
C TYR A 147 -8.25 -6.12 -11.97
N ALA A 148 -9.23 -5.59 -11.24
CA ALA A 148 -9.36 -4.15 -11.05
C ALA A 148 -8.23 -3.62 -10.16
N TYR A 149 -7.52 -2.61 -10.64
CA TYR A 149 -6.54 -1.89 -9.85
C TYR A 149 -7.26 -1.13 -8.71
N GLN A 150 -6.77 -1.33 -7.49
CA GLN A 150 -7.13 -0.50 -6.34
C GLN A 150 -5.87 0.30 -5.96
N PRO A 151 -5.93 1.63 -5.79
CA PRO A 151 -4.80 2.47 -5.38
C PRO A 151 -4.39 2.18 -3.93
N ASP A 152 -3.09 2.25 -3.63
CA ASP A 152 -2.58 1.98 -2.28
C ASP A 152 -3.04 3.13 -1.41
N PRO A 153 -3.79 2.91 -0.32
CA PRO A 153 -3.94 3.95 0.68
C PRO A 153 -2.59 4.07 1.39
N TYR A 154 -1.63 4.73 0.73
CA TYR A 154 -0.40 5.15 1.38
C TYR A 154 -0.79 5.98 2.59
N THR A 155 -0.53 5.42 3.76
CA THR A 155 -0.78 6.06 5.05
C THR A 155 0.60 6.22 5.67
N PRO A 156 1.20 7.42 5.62
CA PRO A 156 2.51 7.66 6.23
C PRO A 156 2.46 7.40 7.73
N THR A 157 3.58 6.95 8.29
CA THR A 157 3.77 6.94 9.75
C THR A 157 4.27 8.31 10.18
N PHE A 158 3.54 8.98 11.07
CA PHE A 158 3.95 10.28 11.56
C PHE A 158 4.65 10.20 12.92
N THR A 159 5.72 10.98 13.07
CA THR A 159 6.40 11.19 14.34
C THR A 159 6.66 12.67 14.57
N TYR A 160 6.92 13.10 15.81
CA TYR A 160 7.22 14.50 16.07
C TYR A 160 8.22 14.74 17.21
N THR A 161 8.92 15.86 17.16
CA THR A 161 9.65 16.43 18.30
C THR A 161 8.96 17.71 18.77
N ASP A 162 9.11 18.04 20.05
CA ASP A 162 8.55 19.27 20.63
C ASP A 162 9.63 19.99 21.45
N GLU A 163 10.09 21.14 20.94
CA GLU A 163 10.97 22.04 21.67
C GLU A 163 10.17 23.16 22.32
N THR A 164 10.36 23.35 23.62
CA THR A 164 9.57 24.31 24.40
C THR A 164 10.39 25.49 24.91
N ALA A 165 9.75 26.67 24.97
CA ALA A 165 10.32 27.87 25.57
C ALA A 165 9.26 28.67 26.36
N SER A 166 9.59 29.05 27.60
CA SER A 166 8.69 29.78 28.49
C SER A 166 9.36 31.04 29.07
N PRO A 167 8.71 32.21 29.05
CA PRO A 167 7.44 32.48 28.38
C PRO A 167 7.57 32.38 26.85
N ALA A 168 6.45 32.17 26.14
CA ALA A 168 6.46 32.41 24.70
C ALA A 168 6.78 33.88 24.43
N MET A 169 7.53 34.13 23.35
CA MET A 169 7.91 35.48 22.93
C MET A 169 7.15 35.83 21.65
N GLY A 170 6.47 36.97 21.66
CA GLY A 170 5.63 37.48 20.59
C GLY A 170 5.76 39.00 20.39
N GLY A 171 4.74 39.60 19.77
CA GLY A 171 4.73 41.00 19.39
C GLY A 171 5.74 41.33 18.28
N ALA A 172 5.97 42.63 18.03
CA ALA A 172 6.88 43.07 16.99
C ALA A 172 8.28 42.45 17.20
N GLN A 173 8.76 41.71 16.19
CA GLN A 173 10.07 41.05 16.16
C GLN A 173 10.28 39.97 17.25
N GLY A 174 9.21 39.47 17.89
CA GLY A 174 9.31 38.43 18.92
C GLY A 174 9.99 38.89 20.21
N ALA A 175 9.87 40.18 20.55
CA ALA A 175 10.57 40.76 21.71
C ALA A 175 9.70 40.88 22.98
N THR A 176 8.41 40.58 22.90
CA THR A 176 7.45 40.77 24.01
C THR A 176 7.06 39.44 24.62
N PRO A 177 7.27 39.21 25.93
CA PRO A 177 6.83 37.98 26.58
C PRO A 177 5.29 37.92 26.66
N ILE A 178 4.73 36.76 26.34
CA ILE A 178 3.31 36.45 26.52
C ILE A 178 3.18 35.79 27.90
N GLU A 179 2.57 36.48 28.87
CA GLU A 179 2.51 36.00 30.25
C GLU A 179 1.73 34.68 30.37
N GLY A 180 2.23 33.77 31.21
CA GLY A 180 1.57 32.49 31.48
C GLY A 180 1.59 31.49 30.31
N SER A 181 2.48 31.67 29.34
CA SER A 181 2.51 30.86 28.12
C SER A 181 3.79 30.04 27.95
N THR A 182 3.69 29.01 27.10
CA THR A 182 4.83 28.24 26.58
C THR A 182 4.72 28.19 25.06
N MET A 183 5.82 28.50 24.37
CA MET A 183 5.97 28.24 22.94
C MET A 183 6.31 26.77 22.75
N HIS A 184 5.58 26.08 21.90
CA HIS A 184 5.89 24.73 21.43
C HIS A 184 6.29 24.81 19.96
N LYS A 185 7.45 24.23 19.65
CA LYS A 185 7.99 24.12 18.28
C LYS A 185 7.94 22.66 17.87
N ILE A 186 6.82 22.30 17.23
CA ILE A 186 6.53 20.94 16.84
C ILE A 186 7.11 20.70 15.46
N THR A 187 8.07 19.79 15.37
CA THR A 187 8.60 19.31 14.08
C THR A 187 8.01 17.93 13.82
N VAL A 188 7.28 17.79 12.72
CA VAL A 188 6.61 16.55 12.31
C VAL A 188 7.39 15.91 11.17
N PHE A 189 7.54 14.59 11.24
CA PHE A 189 8.12 13.75 10.20
C PHE A 189 7.09 12.76 9.69
N ALA A 190 7.10 12.48 8.39
CA ALA A 190 6.35 11.42 7.73
C ALA A 190 7.36 10.40 7.20
N ASP A 191 7.32 9.17 7.72
CA ASP A 191 8.28 8.10 7.40
C ASP A 191 9.75 8.58 7.52
N ASP A 192 10.07 9.23 8.65
CA ASP A 192 11.39 9.81 8.97
C ASP A 192 11.84 10.98 8.07
N VAL A 193 10.98 11.47 7.17
CA VAL A 193 11.23 12.65 6.35
C VAL A 193 10.49 13.86 6.92
N PHE A 194 11.14 15.01 6.98
CA PHE A 194 10.51 16.25 7.46
C PHE A 194 9.21 16.53 6.69
N TYR A 195 8.14 16.83 7.45
CA TYR A 195 6.80 17.04 6.90
C TYR A 195 6.21 18.40 7.27
N ALA A 196 6.28 18.80 8.54
CA ALA A 196 5.74 20.08 8.99
C ALA A 196 6.53 20.64 10.16
N TYR A 197 6.47 21.96 10.31
CA TYR A 197 6.99 22.69 11.46
C TYR A 197 5.93 23.69 11.93
N LEU A 198 5.54 23.60 13.20
CA LEU A 198 4.47 24.40 13.79
C LEU A 198 4.97 25.08 15.06
N GLU A 199 4.75 26.40 15.15
CA GLU A 199 5.07 27.19 16.35
C GLU A 199 3.78 27.67 16.99
N LEU A 200 3.38 27.06 18.11
CA LEU A 200 2.13 27.35 18.79
C LEU A 200 2.37 27.84 20.23
N VAL A 201 1.48 28.71 20.69
CA VAL A 201 1.50 29.28 22.03
C VAL A 201 0.43 28.58 22.87
N ALA A 202 0.85 27.77 23.83
CA ALA A 202 -0.02 27.10 24.78
C ALA A 202 0.02 27.78 26.16
N ASP A 203 -0.96 27.46 27.02
CA ASP A 203 -0.89 27.81 28.45
C ASP A 203 0.28 27.05 29.09
N ALA A 204 1.11 27.74 29.87
CA ALA A 204 2.28 27.16 30.52
C ALA A 204 1.94 26.01 31.49
N ASN A 205 0.69 25.93 31.95
CA ASN A 205 0.20 24.87 32.83
C ASN A 205 -0.65 23.83 32.10
N ALA A 206 -0.74 23.90 30.77
CA ALA A 206 -1.49 22.92 29.99
C ALA A 206 -0.89 21.51 30.18
N THR A 207 -1.74 20.54 30.49
CA THR A 207 -1.34 19.12 30.59
C THR A 207 -1.52 18.37 29.26
N SER A 208 -1.96 19.08 28.22
CA SER A 208 -2.21 18.56 26.88
C SER A 208 -2.13 19.69 25.87
N LEU A 209 -1.71 19.38 24.64
CA LEU A 209 -1.70 20.32 23.52
C LEU A 209 -3.06 20.44 22.81
N SER A 210 -4.07 19.71 23.26
CA SER A 210 -5.40 19.69 22.64
C SER A 210 -6.00 21.10 22.55
N GLY A 211 -6.41 21.51 21.37
CA GLY A 211 -7.01 22.82 21.12
C GLY A 211 -6.97 23.24 19.66
N THR A 212 -7.63 24.34 19.36
CA THR A 212 -7.56 24.98 18.04
C THR A 212 -6.75 26.27 18.15
N TYR A 213 -5.70 26.35 17.34
CA TYR A 213 -4.74 27.44 17.30
C TYR A 213 -4.97 28.30 16.06
N SER A 214 -5.19 29.59 16.29
CA SER A 214 -5.43 30.56 15.22
C SER A 214 -4.11 30.99 14.60
N VAL A 215 -3.97 30.94 13.27
CA VAL A 215 -2.75 31.43 12.61
C VAL A 215 -2.71 32.97 12.70
N LYS A 216 -1.61 33.54 13.19
CA LYS A 216 -1.44 34.99 13.37
C LYS A 216 -0.11 35.51 12.86
N ASP A 217 -0.17 36.66 12.18
CA ASP A 217 1.01 37.45 11.84
C ASP A 217 1.47 38.26 13.04
N GLY A 218 2.45 37.73 13.76
CA GLY A 218 2.85 38.25 15.07
C GLY A 218 1.92 37.76 16.17
N ILE A 219 2.24 36.61 16.74
CA ILE A 219 1.57 36.07 17.93
C ILE A 219 1.66 37.03 19.12
N ASP A 220 0.59 37.12 19.90
CA ASP A 220 0.48 37.97 21.09
C ASP A 220 -0.34 37.33 22.23
N ALA A 221 -0.91 36.13 22.02
CA ALA A 221 -1.73 35.43 23.01
C ALA A 221 -1.61 33.90 22.94
N ILE A 222 -2.03 33.24 24.03
CA ILE A 222 -2.24 31.79 24.09
C ILE A 222 -3.35 31.39 23.10
N GLY A 223 -3.22 30.20 22.49
CA GLY A 223 -4.14 29.69 21.48
C GLY A 223 -3.87 30.23 20.08
N GLN A 224 -2.68 30.77 19.85
CA GLN A 224 -2.23 31.24 18.55
C GLN A 224 -1.08 30.41 18.01
N LEU A 225 -0.97 30.38 16.69
CA LEU A 225 0.10 29.75 15.94
C LEU A 225 0.79 30.81 15.07
N SER A 226 2.11 30.84 15.09
CA SER A 226 2.92 31.79 14.34
C SER A 226 2.80 31.55 12.84
N ASN A 227 2.49 32.59 12.07
CA ASN A 227 2.50 32.49 10.61
C ASN A 227 3.90 32.17 10.08
N GLY A 228 3.94 31.37 9.02
CA GLY A 228 5.13 31.14 8.23
C GLY A 228 5.49 32.34 7.36
N TYR A 229 6.79 32.61 7.23
CA TYR A 229 7.31 33.62 6.32
C TYR A 229 8.55 33.14 5.57
N TYR A 230 8.67 33.63 4.35
CA TYR A 230 9.87 33.57 3.52
C TYR A 230 10.08 34.95 2.93
N VAL A 231 11.24 35.56 3.16
CA VAL A 231 11.61 36.86 2.60
C VAL A 231 12.99 36.73 1.96
N ASP A 232 13.05 36.86 0.64
CA ASP A 232 14.32 37.04 -0.07
C ASP A 232 14.73 38.51 0.02
N LEU A 233 15.83 38.76 0.73
CA LEU A 233 16.29 40.12 1.01
C LEU A 233 16.89 40.78 -0.23
N THR A 234 17.23 40.01 -1.27
CA THR A 234 17.76 40.55 -2.53
C THR A 234 16.74 41.40 -3.26
N TRP A 235 15.44 41.15 -3.04
CA TRP A 235 14.34 42.00 -3.53
C TRP A 235 14.40 43.43 -2.97
N TYR A 236 15.10 43.62 -1.85
CA TYR A 236 15.31 44.89 -1.17
C TYR A 236 16.77 45.37 -1.26
N GLY A 237 17.60 44.74 -2.11
CA GLY A 237 19.01 45.11 -2.30
C GLY A 237 19.95 44.66 -1.17
N MET A 238 19.50 43.73 -0.33
CA MET A 238 20.29 43.12 0.75
C MET A 238 20.62 41.66 0.39
N GLU A 239 21.67 41.08 0.97
CA GLU A 239 22.02 39.67 0.74
C GLU A 239 21.31 38.76 1.75
N GLY A 240 20.81 37.62 1.28
CA GLY A 240 20.30 36.54 2.13
C GLY A 240 18.79 36.33 2.06
N VAL A 241 18.34 35.32 2.81
CA VAL A 241 16.93 34.91 2.90
C VAL A 241 16.58 34.79 4.39
N MET A 242 15.41 35.29 4.76
CA MET A 242 14.82 35.10 6.08
C MET A 242 13.66 34.13 5.99
N VAL A 243 13.70 33.07 6.80
CA VAL A 243 12.62 32.09 6.93
C VAL A 243 12.29 31.87 8.40
N GLY A 244 11.05 31.46 8.67
CA GLY A 244 10.60 31.10 10.01
C GLY A 244 9.10 30.93 10.10
N GLY A 245 8.62 30.67 11.33
CA GLY A 245 7.22 30.41 11.61
C GLY A 245 6.73 29.08 11.06
N SER A 246 5.42 28.90 10.96
CA SER A 246 4.82 27.59 10.70
C SER A 246 4.61 27.28 9.21
N TYR A 247 4.94 26.07 8.79
CA TYR A 247 4.80 25.60 7.40
C TYR A 247 4.70 24.06 7.31
N TYR A 248 4.28 23.57 6.15
CA TYR A 248 4.28 22.13 5.83
C TYR A 248 4.74 21.88 4.40
N MET A 249 5.08 20.62 4.11
CA MET A 249 5.47 20.16 2.78
C MET A 249 4.27 19.62 2.02
N ASN A 250 4.08 20.10 0.79
CA ASN A 250 3.15 19.51 -0.17
C ASN A 250 3.94 18.94 -1.36
N GLY A 251 4.30 17.67 -1.26
CA GLY A 251 5.34 17.09 -2.11
C GLY A 251 6.67 17.78 -1.85
N GLU A 252 7.27 18.34 -2.90
CA GLU A 252 8.52 19.11 -2.80
C GLU A 252 8.30 20.58 -2.43
N ASN A 253 7.05 21.05 -2.43
CA ASN A 253 6.72 22.46 -2.26
C ASN A 253 6.61 22.85 -0.78
N THR A 254 7.16 24.00 -0.42
CA THR A 254 7.01 24.57 0.92
C THR A 254 5.75 25.44 1.00
N MET A 255 4.86 25.09 1.93
CA MET A 255 3.57 25.76 2.14
C MET A 255 3.59 26.50 3.48
N TYR A 256 3.86 27.81 3.45
CA TYR A 256 3.86 28.63 4.66
C TYR A 256 2.43 28.95 5.10
N LEU A 257 2.12 28.71 6.38
CA LEU A 257 0.84 29.05 6.95
C LEU A 257 0.73 30.56 7.12
N ARG A 258 -0.39 31.14 6.69
CA ARG A 258 -0.65 32.58 6.75
C ARG A 258 -1.88 32.84 7.61
N GLU A 259 -1.90 34.01 8.22
CA GLU A 259 -3.10 34.48 8.93
C GLU A 259 -4.30 34.49 7.98
N GLY A 260 -5.42 33.95 8.46
CA GLY A 260 -6.65 33.77 7.70
C GLY A 260 -7.78 33.25 8.60
N GLU A 261 -8.86 32.78 7.99
CA GLU A 261 -10.02 32.26 8.73
C GLU A 261 -9.80 30.83 9.27
N GLY A 262 -8.88 30.06 8.68
CA GLY A 262 -8.51 28.72 9.13
C GLY A 262 -7.61 28.71 10.36
N GLY A 263 -7.52 27.54 11.00
CA GLY A 263 -6.65 27.29 12.15
C GLY A 263 -6.21 25.83 12.21
N ILE A 264 -5.22 25.55 13.07
CA ILE A 264 -4.72 24.19 13.31
C ILE A 264 -5.38 23.66 14.57
N THR A 265 -6.10 22.56 14.45
CA THR A 265 -6.64 21.81 15.59
C THR A 265 -5.73 20.64 15.91
N ILE A 266 -5.33 20.54 17.16
CA ILE A 266 -4.59 19.42 17.71
C ILE A 266 -5.53 18.67 18.66
N LEU A 267 -5.60 17.35 18.47
CA LEU A 267 -6.10 16.41 19.47
C LEU A 267 -4.90 15.65 20.02
N ASP A 268 -4.67 15.76 21.32
CA ASP A 268 -3.57 15.10 22.01
C ASP A 268 -4.12 14.02 22.94
N ASN A 269 -3.84 12.77 22.59
CA ASN A 269 -4.25 11.58 23.31
C ASN A 269 -3.07 10.97 24.07
N GLY A 270 -2.55 11.72 25.05
CA GLY A 270 -1.45 11.26 25.90
C GLY A 270 -0.09 11.26 25.20
N GLY A 271 0.18 12.26 24.37
CA GLY A 271 1.42 12.40 23.59
C GLY A 271 1.32 11.83 22.16
N THR A 272 0.16 11.30 21.77
CA THR A 272 -0.15 10.98 20.38
C THR A 272 -1.03 12.08 19.79
N LEU A 273 -0.51 12.77 18.79
CA LEU A 273 -1.15 13.96 18.21
C LEU A 273 -1.87 13.63 16.90
N THR A 274 -3.10 14.10 16.80
CA THR A 274 -3.78 14.28 15.51
C THR A 274 -3.86 15.77 15.23
N ILE A 275 -3.26 16.21 14.13
CA ILE A 275 -3.15 17.61 13.74
C ILE A 275 -3.91 17.82 12.44
N THR A 276 -4.97 18.62 12.50
CA THR A 276 -5.85 18.90 11.36
C THR A 276 -5.97 20.39 11.14
N GLY A 277 -5.97 20.84 9.90
CA GLY A 277 -6.31 22.21 9.55
C GLY A 277 -7.01 22.25 8.21
N ASP A 278 -8.06 23.05 8.12
CA ASP A 278 -8.84 23.29 6.92
C ASP A 278 -8.97 24.79 6.67
N ASN A 279 -9.18 25.18 5.42
CA ASN A 279 -9.32 26.57 5.01
C ASN A 279 -8.13 27.46 5.44
N LEU A 280 -6.93 26.87 5.47
CA LEU A 280 -5.71 27.56 5.88
C LEU A 280 -5.32 28.59 4.81
N GLY A 281 -4.94 29.80 5.24
CA GLY A 281 -4.26 30.74 4.36
C GLY A 281 -2.86 30.20 4.06
N ILE A 282 -2.49 30.04 2.78
CA ILE A 282 -1.20 29.47 2.40
C ILE A 282 -0.43 30.40 1.46
N LEU A 283 0.87 30.53 1.72
CA LEU A 283 1.85 31.03 0.77
C LEU A 283 2.68 29.87 0.25
N ASN A 284 2.49 29.53 -1.03
CA ASN A 284 3.33 28.56 -1.75
C ASN A 284 4.65 29.24 -2.17
N LEU A 285 5.77 28.71 -1.70
CA LEU A 285 7.09 29.31 -1.91
C LEU A 285 7.50 29.32 -3.39
N GLU A 286 7.32 28.20 -4.08
CA GLU A 286 7.74 28.02 -5.46
C GLU A 286 6.95 28.96 -6.39
N ALA A 287 5.65 29.11 -6.13
CA ALA A 287 4.81 30.08 -6.81
C ALA A 287 5.28 31.52 -6.57
N LEU A 288 5.60 31.89 -5.33
CA LEU A 288 6.14 33.21 -4.99
C LEU A 288 7.45 33.50 -5.74
N ILE A 289 8.41 32.58 -5.70
CA ILE A 289 9.69 32.73 -6.40
C ILE A 289 9.49 32.86 -7.91
N SER A 290 8.63 32.02 -8.50
CA SER A 290 8.34 32.07 -9.94
C SER A 290 7.71 33.39 -10.40
N SER A 291 7.01 34.09 -9.50
CA SER A 291 6.41 35.41 -9.74
C SER A 291 7.40 36.58 -9.60
N GLY A 292 8.66 36.31 -9.25
CA GLY A 292 9.66 37.35 -8.97
C GLY A 292 9.35 38.16 -7.70
N GLY A 293 8.67 37.55 -6.72
CA GLY A 293 8.30 38.19 -5.45
C GLY A 293 7.20 39.27 -5.59
N ALA A 294 6.56 39.38 -6.76
CA ALA A 294 5.65 40.49 -7.08
C ALA A 294 4.29 40.41 -6.37
N THR A 295 3.89 39.26 -5.84
CA THR A 295 2.57 39.05 -5.24
C THR A 295 2.65 38.26 -3.94
N TRP A 296 2.74 38.98 -2.82
CA TRP A 296 2.61 38.43 -1.45
C TRP A 296 1.17 38.08 -1.05
N SER A 297 0.21 38.43 -1.90
CA SER A 297 -1.23 38.45 -1.60
C SER A 297 -2.05 37.35 -2.28
N VAL A 298 -1.46 36.52 -3.14
CA VAL A 298 -2.20 35.51 -3.90
C VAL A 298 -2.32 34.23 -3.06
N LEU A 299 -3.26 34.26 -2.11
CA LEU A 299 -3.77 33.13 -1.34
C LEU A 299 -4.73 32.31 -2.21
N GLU A 300 -4.26 31.68 -3.28
CA GLU A 300 -5.15 30.93 -4.18
C GLU A 300 -4.95 29.42 -4.04
N THR A 301 -5.44 28.92 -2.91
CA THR A 301 -6.25 27.71 -2.68
C THR A 301 -6.23 27.50 -1.16
N PRO A 302 -7.38 27.35 -0.47
CA PRO A 302 -7.36 27.04 0.96
C PRO A 302 -6.55 25.77 1.21
N GLY A 303 -5.49 25.90 2.01
CA GLY A 303 -4.66 24.78 2.39
C GLY A 303 -5.38 23.88 3.38
N SER A 304 -4.94 22.64 3.42
CA SER A 304 -5.32 21.68 4.44
C SER A 304 -4.10 20.91 4.91
N VAL A 305 -4.09 20.55 6.19
CA VAL A 305 -3.12 19.64 6.80
C VAL A 305 -3.90 18.56 7.51
N ASN A 306 -3.49 17.30 7.33
CA ASN A 306 -4.06 16.17 8.05
C ASN A 306 -2.94 15.20 8.43
N ILE A 307 -2.59 15.22 9.71
CA ILE A 307 -1.58 14.36 10.33
C ILE A 307 -2.34 13.55 11.39
N THR A 308 -2.24 12.23 11.30
CA THR A 308 -2.96 11.31 12.19
C THR A 308 -1.97 10.49 12.99
N ASP A 309 -2.26 10.31 14.28
CA ASP A 309 -1.51 9.40 15.16
C ASP A 309 0.00 9.68 15.23
N ALA A 310 0.41 10.95 15.18
CA ALA A 310 1.81 11.32 15.29
C ALA A 310 2.33 11.05 16.70
N THR A 311 3.36 10.20 16.82
CA THR A 311 3.96 9.85 18.12
C THR A 311 5.23 10.64 18.38
N GLN A 312 5.47 11.02 19.63
CA GLN A 312 6.68 11.73 20.02
C GLN A 312 7.94 10.84 19.84
N LEU A 313 9.01 11.43 19.28
CA LEU A 313 10.36 10.84 19.18
C LEU A 313 11.15 10.94 20.49
#